data_AF-A0A7T0JR95-F1
#
_entry.id   AF-A0A7T0JR95-F1
#
_cell.length_a   1.000
_cell.length_b   1.000
_cell.length_c   1.000
_cell.angle_alpha   90.00
_cell.angle_beta   90.00
_cell.angle_gamma   90.00
#
_symmetry.space_group_name_H-M   'P 1'
#
loop_
_entity.id
_entity.type
_entity.pdbx_description
1 polymer ?
#
loop_
_entity_poly.entity_id
_entity_poly.type
_entity_poly.pdbx_seq_one_letter_code
_entity_poly.pdbx_strand_id
1 'polypeptide(L)'
;MSASLVFERLFKRLFILCACMAGILHFYKDDWPEPAYYDLDQLEEPLQTPTDREPFSIEANGLGYTIHPKFDYDLQGVVVSYSNADGFTNIWHHKRWQDFINVRDLCVIWGNNVETGVYKNMKFKSASVGFRRERLLAIPG
;
A
#
# COMPACT_ATOMS: atom_id res chain seq x y z
N MET A 1 38.61 10.55 37.58
CA MET A 1 37.55 11.03 36.65
C MET A 1 36.24 10.45 37.13
N SER A 2 35.22 11.26 37.46
CA SER A 2 33.98 10.72 38.05
C SER A 2 33.27 9.80 37.05
N ALA A 3 32.71 8.70 37.54
CA ALA A 3 32.00 7.73 36.70
C ALA A 3 30.89 8.41 35.86
N SER A 4 30.23 9.43 36.42
CA SER A 4 29.22 10.24 35.73
C SER A 4 29.73 10.92 34.45
N LEU A 5 30.93 11.49 34.46
CA LEU A 5 31.55 12.15 33.31
C LEU A 5 31.95 11.13 32.22
N VAL A 6 32.31 9.90 32.61
CA VAL A 6 32.60 8.82 31.67
C VAL A 6 31.31 8.31 31.01
N PHE A 7 30.26 8.09 31.80
CA PHE A 7 28.94 7.69 31.30
C PHE A 7 28.35 8.75 30.36
N GLU A 8 28.39 10.03 30.72
CA GLU A 8 27.91 11.13 29.88
C GLU A 8 28.60 11.14 28.51
N ARG A 9 29.93 11.02 28.48
CA ARG A 9 30.71 10.98 27.23
C ARG A 9 30.39 9.74 26.40
N LEU A 10 30.18 8.59 27.04
CA LEU A 10 29.81 7.35 26.37
C LEU A 10 28.43 7.46 25.73
N PHE A 11 27.41 7.89 26.49
CA PHE A 11 26.05 8.06 25.98
C PHE A 11 25.98 9.10 24.87
N LYS A 12 26.72 10.21 24.98
CA LYS A 12 26.79 11.22 23.91
C LYS A 12 27.39 10.65 22.62
N ARG A 13 28.46 9.86 22.71
CA ARG A 13 29.06 9.20 21.53
C ARG A 13 28.10 8.18 20.93
N LEU A 14 27.44 7.37 21.75
CA LEU A 14 26.45 6.41 21.29
C LEU A 14 25.27 7.11 20.58
N PHE A 15 24.75 8.20 21.16
CA PHE A 15 23.69 8.98 20.54
C PHE A 15 24.10 9.53 19.18
N ILE A 16 25.30 10.10 19.07
CA ILE A 16 25.84 10.61 17.80
C ILE A 16 25.95 9.47 16.78
N LEU A 17 26.48 8.31 17.18
CA LEU A 17 26.57 7.14 16.30
C LEU A 17 25.19 6.67 15.81
N CYS A 18 24.21 6.57 16.70
CA CYS A 18 22.84 6.20 16.34
C CYS A 18 22.20 7.24 15.41
N ALA A 19 22.40 8.53 15.66
CA ALA A 19 21.89 9.60 14.81
C ALA A 19 22.53 9.61 13.42
N CYS A 20 23.85 9.41 13.34
CA CYS A 20 24.56 9.28 12.07
C CYS A 20 24.06 8.04 11.30
N MET A 21 23.93 6.89 11.96
CA MET A 21 23.42 5.67 11.35
C MET A 21 21.98 5.84 10.85
N ALA A 22 21.10 6.46 11.65
CA ALA A 22 19.74 6.76 11.25
C ALA A 22 19.69 7.72 10.05
N GLY A 23 20.58 8.74 10.04
CA GLY A 23 20.72 9.65 8.91
C GLY A 23 21.14 8.93 7.62
N ILE A 24 22.14 8.05 7.70
CA ILE A 24 22.57 7.24 6.55
C ILE A 24 21.42 6.36 6.06
N LEU A 25 20.77 5.60 6.94
CA LEU A 25 19.64 4.74 6.58
C LEU A 25 18.48 5.53 5.96
N HIS A 26 18.25 6.76 6.40
CA HIS A 26 17.22 7.61 5.84
C HIS A 26 17.45 7.94 4.36
N PHE A 27 18.70 8.05 3.91
CA PHE A 27 19.01 8.30 2.50
C PHE A 27 18.82 7.06 1.62
N TYR A 28 19.02 5.86 2.16
CA TYR A 28 18.89 4.59 1.42
C TYR A 28 17.50 3.95 1.50
N LYS A 29 16.61 4.46 2.36
CA LYS A 29 15.30 3.83 2.62
C LYS A 29 14.36 3.77 1.40
N ASP A 30 14.57 4.66 0.43
CA ASP A 30 13.73 4.80 -0.77
C ASP A 30 14.44 4.30 -2.05
N ASP A 31 15.58 3.61 -1.91
CA ASP A 31 16.29 3.01 -3.05
C ASP A 31 15.60 1.72 -3.49
N TRP A 32 14.93 1.81 -4.63
CA TRP A 32 14.30 0.65 -5.25
C TRP A 32 15.33 -0.19 -6.03
N PRO A 33 15.15 -1.52 -6.09
CA PRO A 33 15.98 -2.39 -6.92
C PRO A 33 15.99 -1.94 -8.39
N GLU A 34 17.05 -2.27 -9.13
CA GLU A 34 17.08 -2.08 -10.58
C GLU A 34 16.10 -3.03 -11.29
N PRO A 35 15.63 -2.72 -12.52
CA PRO A 35 14.70 -3.59 -13.25
C PRO A 35 15.15 -5.05 -13.38
N ALA A 36 16.46 -5.27 -13.52
CA ALA A 36 17.07 -6.59 -13.62
C ALA A 36 16.96 -7.46 -12.35
N TYR A 37 16.54 -6.88 -11.21
CA TYR A 37 16.22 -7.62 -10.00
C TYR A 37 14.93 -8.43 -10.14
N TYR A 38 13.98 -7.94 -10.95
CA TYR A 38 12.67 -8.54 -11.10
C TYR A 38 12.68 -9.58 -12.22
N ASP A 39 11.89 -10.64 -12.03
CA ASP A 39 11.59 -11.59 -13.09
C ASP A 39 10.50 -11.00 -13.99
N LEU A 40 10.93 -10.30 -15.05
CA LEU A 40 10.04 -9.55 -15.93
C LEU A 40 9.06 -10.45 -16.69
N ASP A 41 9.42 -11.72 -16.91
CA ASP A 41 8.56 -12.70 -17.58
C ASP A 41 7.33 -13.04 -16.73
N GLN A 42 7.39 -12.82 -15.42
CA GLN A 42 6.26 -12.98 -14.50
C GLN A 42 5.47 -11.69 -14.29
N LEU A 43 5.89 -10.54 -14.84
CA LEU A 43 5.20 -9.27 -14.65
C LEU A 43 4.31 -8.94 -15.84
N GLU A 44 3.50 -9.91 -16.26
CA GLU A 44 2.57 -9.75 -17.38
C GLU A 44 1.47 -8.71 -17.11
N GLU A 45 0.81 -8.27 -18.18
CA GLU A 45 -0.33 -7.36 -18.03
C GLU A 45 -1.51 -8.04 -17.29
N PRO A 46 -2.20 -7.32 -16.39
CA PRO A 46 -3.30 -7.88 -15.62
C PRO A 46 -4.41 -8.40 -16.54
N LEU A 47 -4.81 -9.65 -16.34
CA LEU A 47 -5.87 -10.27 -17.10
C LEU A 47 -7.20 -10.10 -16.36
N GLN A 48 -8.22 -9.63 -17.09
CA GLN A 48 -9.59 -9.52 -16.58
C GLN A 48 -10.50 -10.43 -17.41
N THR A 49 -11.05 -11.45 -16.78
CA THR A 49 -11.99 -12.37 -17.42
C THR A 49 -13.38 -12.20 -16.83
N PRO A 50 -14.46 -12.10 -17.63
CA PRO A 50 -15.81 -12.11 -17.10
C PRO A 50 -16.02 -13.28 -16.16
N THR A 51 -16.71 -13.06 -15.04
CA THR A 51 -16.95 -14.09 -14.03
C THR A 51 -18.40 -14.54 -14.04
N ASP A 52 -18.60 -15.84 -13.83
CA ASP A 52 -19.92 -16.46 -13.65
C ASP A 52 -20.29 -16.61 -12.16
N ARG A 53 -19.55 -15.94 -11.27
CA ARG A 53 -19.85 -15.98 -9.84
C ARG A 53 -21.19 -15.30 -9.55
N GLU A 54 -22.06 -16.05 -8.89
CA GLU A 54 -23.36 -15.56 -8.45
C GLU A 54 -23.20 -14.40 -7.45
N PRO A 55 -24.14 -13.43 -7.46
CA PRO A 55 -24.21 -12.40 -6.44
C PRO A 55 -24.36 -13.00 -5.05
N PHE A 56 -23.73 -12.38 -4.06
CA PHE A 56 -23.78 -12.82 -2.68
C PHE A 56 -23.90 -11.62 -1.74
N SER A 57 -24.44 -11.87 -0.54
CA SER A 57 -24.62 -10.82 0.47
C SER A 57 -23.66 -11.01 1.63
N ILE A 58 -23.13 -9.91 2.14
CA ILE A 58 -22.28 -9.88 3.33
C ILE A 58 -22.76 -8.78 4.28
N GLU A 59 -22.43 -8.90 5.55
CA GLU A 59 -22.67 -7.88 6.56
C GLU A 59 -21.34 -7.31 7.05
N ALA A 60 -21.21 -5.99 7.08
CA ALA A 60 -20.07 -5.30 7.66
C ALA A 60 -20.54 -4.08 8.46
N ASN A 61 -20.14 -4.02 9.73
CA ASN A 61 -20.47 -2.93 10.66
C ASN A 61 -21.98 -2.64 10.76
N GLY A 62 -22.81 -3.69 10.80
CA GLY A 62 -24.27 -3.57 10.90
C GLY A 62 -24.98 -3.15 9.61
N LEU A 63 -24.28 -3.09 8.48
CA LEU A 63 -24.86 -2.84 7.16
C LEU A 63 -24.77 -4.09 6.28
N GLY A 64 -25.86 -4.40 5.58
CA GLY A 64 -25.90 -5.44 4.55
C GLY A 64 -25.45 -4.91 3.20
N TYR A 65 -24.60 -5.66 2.51
CA TYR A 65 -24.12 -5.39 1.16
C TYR A 65 -24.48 -6.55 0.24
N THR A 66 -24.95 -6.25 -0.96
CA THR A 66 -25.09 -7.24 -2.04
C THR A 66 -24.00 -6.99 -3.07
N ILE A 67 -23.10 -7.96 -3.20
CA ILE A 67 -21.96 -7.92 -4.11
C ILE A 67 -22.37 -8.61 -5.41
N HIS A 68 -22.18 -7.92 -6.53
CA HIS A 68 -22.35 -8.46 -7.88
C HIS A 68 -20.98 -8.59 -8.55
N PRO A 69 -20.33 -9.77 -8.51
CA PRO A 69 -19.09 -10.01 -9.22
C PRO A 69 -19.23 -9.69 -10.71
N LYS A 70 -18.17 -9.12 -11.31
CA LYS A 70 -18.15 -8.77 -12.75
C LYS A 70 -17.02 -9.43 -13.50
N PHE A 71 -15.86 -9.55 -12.87
CA PHE A 71 -14.66 -10.13 -13.47
C PHE A 71 -13.87 -10.88 -12.41
N ASP A 72 -13.18 -11.92 -12.86
CA ASP A 72 -12.03 -12.53 -12.19
C ASP A 72 -10.77 -11.82 -12.70
N TYR A 73 -9.83 -11.60 -11.79
CA TYR A 73 -8.59 -10.89 -12.06
C TYR A 73 -7.41 -11.81 -11.79
N ASP A 74 -6.48 -11.89 -12.75
CA ASP A 74 -5.13 -12.39 -12.53
C ASP A 74 -4.17 -11.20 -12.61
N LEU A 75 -3.40 -11.00 -11.54
CA LEU A 75 -2.53 -9.85 -11.38
C LEU A 75 -1.19 -10.30 -10.83
N GLN A 76 -0.16 -10.20 -11.66
CA GLN A 76 1.23 -10.38 -11.28
C GLN A 76 1.94 -9.03 -11.40
N GLY A 77 2.56 -8.57 -10.32
CA GLY A 77 3.02 -7.19 -10.24
C GLY A 77 3.80 -6.88 -8.97
N VAL A 78 4.50 -5.75 -8.99
CA VAL A 78 5.25 -5.24 -7.84
C VAL A 78 4.36 -4.29 -7.06
N VAL A 79 4.14 -4.58 -5.78
CA VAL A 79 3.41 -3.68 -4.88
C VAL A 79 4.31 -2.51 -4.48
N VAL A 80 3.94 -1.30 -4.87
CA VAL A 80 4.72 -0.07 -4.65
C VAL A 80 4.16 0.84 -3.57
N SER A 81 2.88 0.66 -3.23
CA SER A 81 2.26 1.36 -2.10
C SER A 81 1.10 0.53 -1.58
N TYR A 82 0.94 0.54 -0.26
CA TYR A 82 -0.13 -0.16 0.45
C TYR A 82 -0.76 0.80 1.45
N SER A 83 -2.08 0.99 1.34
CA SER A 83 -2.87 1.68 2.35
C SER A 83 -3.67 0.66 3.14
N ASN A 84 -3.53 0.71 4.47
CA ASN A 84 -4.41 -0.02 5.37
C ASN A 84 -5.36 0.99 6.02
N ALA A 85 -6.64 0.91 5.70
CA ALA A 85 -7.65 1.83 6.23
C ALA A 85 -8.05 1.53 7.69
N ASP A 86 -7.50 0.47 8.29
CA ASP A 86 -7.76 0.01 9.67
C ASP A 86 -6.84 0.67 10.74
N GLY A 87 -6.19 1.78 10.39
CA GLY A 87 -5.34 2.54 11.33
C GLY A 87 -6.16 3.37 12.32
N PHE A 88 -5.67 3.50 13.56
CA PHE A 88 -6.26 4.29 14.67
C PHE A 88 -6.64 5.74 14.31
N THR A 89 -6.09 6.29 13.21
CA THR A 89 -6.34 7.64 12.70
C THR A 89 -7.52 7.76 11.71
N ASN A 90 -8.17 6.65 11.33
CA ASN A 90 -9.10 6.61 10.20
C ASN A 90 -10.61 6.66 10.58
N ILE A 91 -10.91 7.21 11.76
CA ILE A 91 -12.27 7.37 12.30
C ILE A 91 -13.18 8.23 11.38
N TRP A 92 -12.60 9.08 10.53
CA TRP A 92 -13.34 10.00 9.66
C TRP A 92 -13.93 9.36 8.39
N HIS A 93 -13.37 8.27 7.87
CA HIS A 93 -13.81 7.64 6.61
C HIS A 93 -15.08 6.78 6.78
N HIS A 94 -15.18 6.12 7.92
CA HIS A 94 -16.22 5.15 8.25
C HIS A 94 -17.63 5.78 8.41
N LYS A 95 -17.70 7.05 8.82
CA LYS A 95 -18.98 7.69 9.18
C LYS A 95 -19.76 8.28 8.01
N ARG A 96 -19.12 8.63 6.90
CA ARG A 96 -19.78 9.39 5.82
C ARG A 96 -20.10 8.56 4.60
N TRP A 97 -19.30 7.52 4.30
CA TRP A 97 -19.36 6.81 3.01
C TRP A 97 -19.86 5.37 3.15
N GLN A 98 -19.98 4.84 4.37
CA GLN A 98 -20.46 3.49 4.65
C GLN A 98 -19.79 2.44 3.75
N ASP A 99 -18.50 2.61 3.44
CA ASP A 99 -17.71 1.67 2.66
C ASP A 99 -16.82 0.90 3.64
N PHE A 100 -17.41 -0.09 4.30
CA PHE A 100 -16.74 -0.92 5.30
C PHE A 100 -16.04 -2.14 4.69
N ILE A 101 -16.26 -2.39 3.39
CA ILE A 101 -15.78 -3.59 2.72
C ILE A 101 -14.50 -3.31 1.94
N ASN A 102 -14.25 -2.06 1.51
CA ASN A 102 -12.99 -1.67 0.87
C ASN A 102 -11.95 -1.16 1.89
N VAL A 103 -11.30 -2.09 2.59
CA VAL A 103 -10.39 -1.78 3.71
C VAL A 103 -8.94 -1.52 3.26
N ARG A 104 -8.55 -1.99 2.08
CA ARG A 104 -7.14 -1.99 1.65
C ARG A 104 -7.00 -1.60 0.19
N ASP A 105 -6.13 -0.63 -0.07
CA ASP A 105 -5.74 -0.23 -1.42
C ASP A 105 -4.29 -0.65 -1.71
N LEU A 106 -4.11 -1.44 -2.75
CA LEU A 106 -2.80 -1.82 -3.28
C LEU A 106 -2.52 -1.02 -4.55
N CYS A 107 -1.39 -0.33 -4.60
CA CYS A 107 -0.84 0.23 -5.82
C CYS A 107 0.20 -0.77 -6.36
N VAL A 108 -0.04 -1.27 -7.57
CA VAL A 108 0.76 -2.31 -8.20
C VAL A 108 1.27 -1.79 -9.55
N ILE A 109 2.52 -2.07 -9.88
CA ILE A 109 3.11 -1.84 -11.21
C ILE A 109 3.48 -3.18 -11.85
N TRP A 110 3.47 -3.23 -13.18
CA TRP A 110 3.73 -4.45 -13.96
C TRP A 110 4.33 -4.09 -15.32
N GLY A 111 4.85 -5.12 -16.02
CA GLY A 111 5.37 -5.06 -17.39
C GLY A 111 6.32 -3.90 -17.63
N ASN A 112 6.03 -3.12 -18.67
CA ASN A 112 6.85 -1.99 -19.11
C ASN A 112 7.09 -0.94 -18.02
N ASN A 113 6.19 -0.80 -17.03
CA ASN A 113 6.41 0.14 -15.92
C ASN A 113 7.58 -0.29 -15.04
N VAL A 114 7.88 -1.59 -14.97
CA VAL A 114 9.02 -2.15 -14.23
C VAL A 114 10.23 -2.25 -15.15
N GLU A 115 10.08 -2.78 -16.36
CA GLU A 115 11.19 -2.96 -17.31
C GLU A 115 11.95 -1.65 -17.59
N THR A 116 11.23 -0.55 -17.79
CA THR A 116 11.84 0.75 -18.12
C THR A 116 12.46 1.45 -16.91
N GLY A 117 12.27 0.95 -15.69
CA GLY A 117 12.76 1.59 -14.47
C GLY A 117 12.05 2.91 -14.11
N VAL A 118 10.95 3.26 -14.78
CA VAL A 118 10.26 4.55 -14.58
C VAL A 118 9.78 4.74 -13.14
N TYR A 119 9.44 3.65 -12.44
CA TYR A 119 9.00 3.67 -11.04
C TYR A 119 10.00 4.33 -10.08
N LYS A 120 11.31 4.27 -10.37
CA LYS A 120 12.36 4.90 -9.55
C LYS A 120 12.26 6.43 -9.53
N ASN A 121 11.62 7.01 -10.55
CA ASN A 121 11.41 8.45 -10.69
C ASN A 121 9.97 8.89 -10.33
N MET A 122 9.14 7.96 -9.85
CA MET A 122 7.75 8.21 -9.50
C MET A 122 7.58 8.28 -7.99
N LYS A 123 6.54 9.00 -7.54
CA LYS A 123 6.10 9.00 -6.14
C LYS A 123 4.75 8.33 -6.06
N PHE A 124 4.69 7.18 -5.39
CA PHE A 124 3.45 6.48 -5.15
C PHE A 124 2.79 6.99 -3.88
N LYS A 125 1.48 7.23 -3.95
CA LYS A 125 0.65 7.54 -2.80
C LYS A 125 -0.64 6.78 -2.95
N SER A 126 -0.91 5.84 -2.05
CA SER A 126 -2.26 5.29 -1.91
C SER A 126 -3.10 6.36 -1.21
N ALA A 127 -3.95 7.05 -1.97
CA ALA A 127 -4.95 7.93 -1.40
C ALA A 127 -6.20 7.10 -1.11
N SER A 128 -6.65 7.07 0.14
CA SER A 128 -8.01 6.64 0.51
C SER A 128 -9.09 7.64 0.05
N VAL A 129 -8.76 8.47 -0.95
CA VAL A 129 -9.54 9.66 -1.33
C VAL A 129 -10.12 9.45 -2.72
N GLY A 130 -11.39 9.06 -2.74
CA GLY A 130 -12.35 9.41 -3.78
C GLY A 130 -12.04 8.87 -5.17
N PHE A 131 -12.25 7.57 -5.36
CA PHE A 131 -12.55 7.04 -6.70
C PHE A 131 -13.84 7.73 -7.19
N ARG A 132 -13.67 8.65 -8.13
CA ARG A 132 -14.77 9.36 -8.79
C ARG A 132 -15.58 8.32 -9.56
N ARG A 133 -16.84 8.14 -9.13
CA ARG A 133 -17.92 7.36 -9.75
C ARG A 133 -17.63 6.96 -11.20
N GLU A 134 -17.39 5.67 -11.43
CA GLU A 134 -17.89 4.90 -12.56
C GLU A 134 -17.55 3.42 -12.30
N ARG A 135 -18.57 2.56 -12.23
CA ARG A 135 -18.48 1.10 -11.99
C ARG A 135 -18.08 0.64 -10.58
N LEU A 136 -19.05 0.68 -9.66
CA LEU A 136 -19.39 -0.42 -8.75
C LEU A 136 -20.76 -0.07 -8.14
N LEU A 137 -21.82 -0.60 -8.74
CA LEU A 137 -23.18 -0.53 -8.18
C LEU A 137 -23.25 -1.50 -7.00
N ALA A 138 -22.87 -1.03 -5.81
CA ALA A 138 -23.44 -1.57 -4.57
C ALA A 138 -24.70 -0.77 -4.31
N ILE A 139 -25.87 -1.38 -4.52
CA ILE A 139 -27.15 -0.79 -4.17
C ILE A 139 -27.35 -1.05 -2.68
N PRO A 140 -27.39 -0.02 -1.81
CA PRO A 140 -27.81 -0.22 -0.43
C PRO A 140 -29.30 -0.61 -0.43
N GLY A 141 -29.63 -1.68 0.30
CA GLY A 141 -31.01 -2.06 0.64
C GLY A 141 -31.54 -1.23 1.80
#